data_AF-A0A562HU83-F1
#
_entry.id   AF-A0A562HU83-F1
#
_cell.length_a   1.000
_cell.length_b   1.000
_cell.length_c   1.000
_cell.angle_alpha   90.00
_cell.angle_beta   90.00
_cell.angle_gamma   90.00
#
_symmetry.space_group_name_H-M   'P 1'
#
loop_
_entity.id
_entity.type
_entity.pdbx_description
1 polymer ?
#
loop_
_entity_poly.entity_id
_entity_poly.type
_entity_poly.pdbx_seq_one_letter_code
_entity_poly.pdbx_strand_id
1 'polypeptide(L)'
;MARRKMLCERYERGESAFGNGLDAGWYLAAVACEELPGEVLRDDRSVTRGYAVGFGQWFFFPAIEPALAFGRAARMSLDCSGYGVYEAARELQFCHRHEVDEWVLLLAGESLDRRPDEVEHLKRFVQGVKENNWSAHWHPPTGYITDHVNGRPVKTRQRSLPL
;
A
#
# COMPACT_ATOMS: atom_id res chain seq x y z
N MET A 1 21.31 -2.11 -28.45
CA MET A 1 20.44 -2.25 -27.27
C MET A 1 19.24 -1.33 -27.46
N ALA A 2 18.00 -1.85 -27.35
CA ALA A 2 16.82 -1.01 -27.46
C ALA A 2 16.71 -0.08 -26.24
N ARG A 3 16.43 1.21 -26.45
CA ARG A 3 16.22 2.17 -25.37
C ARG A 3 14.98 1.77 -24.58
N ARG A 4 15.12 1.63 -23.26
CA ARG A 4 14.00 1.36 -22.36
C ARG A 4 13.07 2.58 -22.32
N LYS A 5 11.76 2.35 -22.44
CA LYS A 5 10.76 3.42 -22.32
C LYS A 5 10.64 3.90 -20.86
N MET A 6 10.48 5.22 -20.69
CA MET A 6 10.19 5.87 -19.40
C MET A 6 8.71 5.72 -19.02
N LEU A 7 8.33 6.04 -17.78
CA LEU A 7 6.93 5.89 -17.35
C LEU A 7 6.00 6.85 -18.09
N CYS A 8 6.41 8.11 -18.24
CA CYS A 8 5.69 9.10 -19.06
C CYS A 8 5.54 8.75 -20.55
N GLU A 9 6.32 7.79 -21.07
CA GLU A 9 6.18 7.28 -22.44
C GLU A 9 5.28 6.04 -22.51
N ARG A 10 4.99 5.43 -21.36
CA ARG A 10 4.22 4.19 -21.22
C ARG A 10 2.79 4.45 -20.76
N TYR A 11 2.57 5.50 -19.96
CA TYR A 11 1.27 5.81 -19.36
C TYR A 11 0.90 7.27 -19.58
N GLU A 12 -0.40 7.53 -19.71
CA GLU A 12 -0.92 8.87 -19.87
C GLU A 12 -0.95 9.59 -18.52
N ARG A 13 -0.38 10.80 -18.48
CA ARG A 13 -0.35 11.59 -17.24
C ARG A 13 -1.79 11.96 -16.84
N GLY A 14 -2.14 11.69 -15.58
CA GLY A 14 -3.48 11.95 -15.06
C GLY A 14 -4.45 10.79 -15.24
N GLU A 15 -4.05 9.73 -15.95
CA GLU A 15 -4.83 8.50 -16.05
C GLU A 15 -5.01 7.90 -14.64
N SER A 16 -6.27 7.68 -14.25
CA SER A 16 -6.59 7.09 -12.96
C SER A 16 -7.79 6.17 -13.08
N ALA A 17 -7.55 4.88 -12.90
CA ALA A 17 -8.60 3.90 -12.77
C ALA A 17 -9.54 4.29 -11.62
N PHE A 18 -10.84 4.13 -11.84
CA PHE A 18 -11.89 4.46 -10.87
C PHE A 18 -11.95 5.95 -10.45
N GLY A 19 -11.22 6.85 -11.12
CA GLY A 19 -11.36 8.30 -10.96
C GLY A 19 -10.86 8.90 -9.64
N ASN A 20 -10.08 8.15 -8.84
CA ASN A 20 -9.46 8.71 -7.64
C ASN A 20 -8.32 9.67 -8.02
N GLY A 21 -8.08 10.70 -7.20
CA GLY A 21 -6.95 11.61 -7.40
C GLY A 21 -5.59 10.92 -7.20
N LEU A 22 -4.56 11.55 -7.76
CA LEU A 22 -3.19 11.01 -7.82
C LEU A 22 -2.21 11.77 -6.92
N ASP A 23 -2.65 12.87 -6.32
CA ASP A 23 -1.79 13.84 -5.64
C ASP A 23 -1.20 13.28 -4.35
N ALA A 24 -1.96 12.45 -3.62
CA ALA A 24 -1.53 11.90 -2.34
C ALA A 24 -0.25 11.03 -2.43
N GLY A 25 -0.05 10.35 -3.56
CA GLY A 25 1.14 9.54 -3.82
C GLY A 25 2.07 10.11 -4.89
N TRP A 26 1.80 11.33 -5.36
CA TRP A 26 2.49 11.98 -6.49
C TRP A 26 2.58 11.08 -7.73
N TYR A 27 1.51 10.34 -7.99
CA TYR A 27 1.47 9.42 -9.12
C TYR A 27 1.32 10.19 -10.42
N LEU A 28 2.12 9.82 -11.42
CA LEU A 28 1.92 10.23 -12.81
C LEU A 28 0.62 9.62 -13.35
N ALA A 29 0.33 8.37 -12.99
CA ALA A 29 -0.87 7.63 -13.36
C ALA A 29 -1.16 6.50 -12.35
N ALA A 30 -2.43 6.08 -12.29
CA ALA A 30 -2.89 4.87 -11.62
C ALA A 30 -3.68 4.00 -12.61
N VAL A 31 -3.10 2.91 -13.10
CA VAL A 31 -3.61 2.18 -14.27
C VAL A 31 -4.03 0.77 -13.89
N ALA A 32 -5.16 0.31 -14.42
CA ALA A 32 -5.58 -1.08 -14.28
C ALA A 32 -4.76 -2.00 -15.21
N CYS A 33 -4.32 -3.14 -14.71
CA CYS A 33 -3.60 -4.15 -15.47
C CYS A 33 -4.10 -5.55 -15.12
N GLU A 34 -3.98 -6.48 -16.07
CA GLU A 34 -4.37 -7.89 -15.87
C GLU A 34 -3.45 -8.60 -14.87
N GLU A 35 -2.14 -8.38 -14.98
CA GLU A 35 -1.13 -8.98 -14.11
C GLU A 35 -0.15 -7.93 -13.59
N LEU A 36 0.11 -7.95 -12.29
CA LEU A 36 1.09 -7.06 -11.68
C LEU A 36 2.52 -7.47 -12.06
N PRO A 37 3.41 -6.51 -12.39
CA PRO A 37 4.81 -6.83 -12.64
C PRO A 37 5.46 -7.45 -11.39
N GLY A 38 6.48 -8.29 -11.62
CA GLY A 38 7.32 -8.82 -10.55
C GLY A 38 8.11 -7.72 -9.84
N GLU A 39 8.52 -7.98 -8.60
CA GLU A 39 9.33 -7.03 -7.84
C GLU A 39 10.69 -6.83 -8.50
N VAL A 40 11.15 -5.57 -8.49
CA VAL A 40 12.44 -5.18 -9.04
C VAL A 40 13.04 -4.15 -8.10
N LEU A 41 14.32 -4.30 -7.78
CA LEU A 41 15.09 -3.29 -7.07
C LEU A 41 16.42 -3.08 -7.80
N ARG A 42 16.56 -1.92 -8.44
CA ARG A 42 17.75 -1.46 -9.16
C ARG A 42 17.91 0.04 -8.91
N ASP A 43 19.09 0.56 -9.22
CA ASP A 43 19.43 1.97 -8.97
C ASP A 43 18.52 2.94 -9.76
N ASP A 44 18.10 2.57 -10.96
CA ASP A 44 17.29 3.40 -11.87
C ASP A 44 15.79 3.10 -11.82
N ARG A 45 15.39 2.01 -11.17
CA ARG A 45 14.01 1.51 -11.15
C ARG A 45 13.74 0.63 -9.94
N SER A 46 12.60 0.89 -9.29
CA SER A 46 12.01 -0.07 -8.35
C SER A 46 10.56 -0.40 -8.70
N VAL A 47 10.17 -1.62 -8.42
CA VAL A 47 8.79 -2.10 -8.46
C VAL A 47 8.55 -2.82 -7.15
N THR A 48 7.64 -2.29 -6.34
CA THR A 48 7.24 -2.87 -5.04
C THR A 48 5.81 -3.38 -5.15
N ARG A 49 5.58 -4.65 -4.86
CA ARG A 49 4.22 -5.19 -4.78
C ARG A 49 3.58 -4.85 -3.44
N GLY A 50 2.27 -4.76 -3.42
CA GLY A 50 1.51 -4.41 -2.25
C GLY A 50 0.04 -4.24 -2.60
N TYR A 51 -0.58 -3.23 -1.99
CA TYR A 51 -2.00 -2.98 -2.06
C TYR A 51 -2.25 -1.48 -2.21
N ALA A 52 -3.34 -1.14 -2.89
CA ALA A 52 -3.78 0.24 -3.03
C ALA A 52 -5.17 0.41 -2.45
N VAL A 53 -5.36 1.50 -1.72
CA VAL A 53 -6.68 1.95 -1.28
C VAL A 53 -7.07 3.19 -2.07
N GLY A 54 -8.22 3.13 -2.73
CA GLY A 54 -8.83 4.27 -3.40
C GLY A 54 -9.94 4.84 -2.54
N PHE A 55 -9.77 6.08 -2.08
CA PHE A 55 -10.79 6.87 -1.36
C PHE A 55 -10.60 8.35 -1.69
N GLY A 56 -11.18 8.81 -2.81
CA GLY A 56 -10.99 10.16 -3.35
C GLY A 56 -9.56 10.44 -3.86
N GLN A 57 -8.58 9.72 -3.36
CA GLN A 57 -7.17 9.68 -3.71
C GLN A 57 -6.66 8.24 -3.63
N TRP A 58 -5.54 7.95 -4.28
CA TRP A 58 -4.85 6.66 -4.17
C TRP A 58 -3.79 6.65 -3.07
N PHE A 59 -3.78 5.59 -2.27
CA PHE A 59 -2.79 5.35 -1.21
C PHE A 59 -2.22 3.94 -1.35
N PHE A 60 -0.89 3.82 -1.43
CA PHE A 60 -0.20 2.53 -1.50
C PHE A 60 0.26 2.04 -0.13
N PHE A 61 0.10 0.73 0.10
CA PHE A 61 0.52 0.03 1.30
C PHE A 61 1.32 -1.22 0.92
N PRO A 62 2.43 -1.53 1.62
CA PRO A 62 3.23 -2.72 1.32
C PRO A 62 2.55 -4.03 1.76
N ALA A 63 1.45 -3.97 2.52
CA ALA A 63 0.76 -5.13 3.05
C ALA A 63 -0.76 -4.93 3.11
N ILE A 64 -1.50 -6.03 3.14
CA ILE A 64 -2.96 -6.03 3.08
C ILE A 64 -3.59 -5.54 4.38
N GLU A 65 -3.00 -5.89 5.52
CA GLU A 65 -3.52 -5.57 6.84
C GLU A 65 -3.70 -4.05 7.06
N PRO A 66 -2.68 -3.20 6.83
CA PRO A 66 -2.86 -1.75 6.94
C PRO A 66 -3.75 -1.17 5.83
N ALA A 67 -3.76 -1.76 4.63
CA ALA A 67 -4.62 -1.29 3.53
C ALA A 67 -6.10 -1.48 3.86
N LEU A 68 -6.49 -2.67 4.32
CA LEU A 68 -7.86 -2.95 4.75
C LEU A 68 -8.26 -2.10 5.96
N ALA A 69 -7.37 -1.95 6.94
CA ALA A 69 -7.63 -1.10 8.10
C ALA A 69 -7.87 0.36 7.71
N PHE A 70 -7.06 0.91 6.81
CA PHE A 70 -7.21 2.27 6.30
C PHE A 70 -8.52 2.45 5.52
N GLY A 71 -8.83 1.56 4.58
CA GLY A 71 -10.07 1.60 3.83
C GLY A 71 -11.30 1.49 4.73
N ARG A 72 -11.25 0.60 5.73
CA ARG A 72 -12.33 0.44 6.71
C ARG A 72 -12.54 1.67 7.56
N ALA A 73 -11.45 2.32 8.00
CA ALA A 73 -11.51 3.57 8.73
C ALA A 73 -12.07 4.71 7.86
N ALA A 74 -11.66 4.80 6.59
CA ALA A 74 -12.19 5.79 5.65
C ALA A 74 -13.72 5.68 5.51
N ARG A 75 -14.27 4.46 5.41
CA ARG A 75 -15.72 4.19 5.37
C ARG A 75 -16.50 4.71 6.58
N MET A 76 -15.83 4.91 7.72
CA MET A 76 -16.47 5.47 8.91
C MET A 76 -16.63 7.00 8.85
N SER A 77 -16.00 7.66 7.87
CA SER A 77 -16.19 9.10 7.63
C SER A 77 -17.51 9.35 6.90
N LEU A 78 -18.20 10.44 7.26
CA LEU A 78 -19.37 10.94 6.54
C LEU A 78 -19.04 11.43 5.13
N ASP A 79 -17.78 11.80 4.90
CA ASP A 79 -17.29 12.26 3.60
C ASP A 79 -16.93 11.10 2.65
N CYS A 80 -17.08 9.85 3.13
CA CYS A 80 -16.78 8.67 2.34
C CYS A 80 -18.00 8.16 1.57
N SER A 81 -18.07 8.52 0.28
CA SER A 81 -19.05 7.96 -0.65
C SER A 81 -18.73 6.54 -1.11
N GLY A 82 -17.49 6.09 -0.90
CA GLY A 82 -17.02 4.75 -1.25
C GLY A 82 -15.50 4.62 -1.15
N TYR A 83 -15.03 3.39 -1.00
CA TYR A 83 -13.62 3.04 -1.10
C TYR A 83 -13.47 1.69 -1.79
N GLY A 84 -12.25 1.38 -2.24
CA GLY A 84 -11.89 0.04 -2.70
C GLY A 84 -10.44 -0.27 -2.34
N VAL A 85 -10.17 -1.53 -2.03
CA VAL A 85 -8.81 -2.05 -1.78
C VAL A 85 -8.45 -3.01 -2.90
N TYR A 86 -7.28 -2.86 -3.52
CA TYR A 86 -6.87 -3.65 -4.68
C TYR A 86 -5.45 -4.17 -4.49
N GLU A 87 -5.14 -5.30 -5.11
CA GLU A 87 -3.74 -5.68 -5.30
C GLU A 87 -3.06 -4.63 -6.18
N ALA A 88 -1.83 -4.27 -5.84
CA ALA A 88 -1.13 -3.21 -6.54
C ALA A 88 0.37 -3.44 -6.65
N ALA A 89 0.98 -2.75 -7.61
CA ALA A 89 2.42 -2.55 -7.68
C ALA A 89 2.71 -1.05 -7.83
N ARG A 90 3.63 -0.55 -7.01
CA ARG A 90 4.16 0.81 -7.15
C ARG A 90 5.46 0.74 -7.92
N GLU A 91 5.47 1.35 -9.10
CA GLU A 91 6.67 1.48 -9.93
C GLU A 91 7.25 2.89 -9.79
N LEU A 92 8.55 2.95 -9.51
CA LEU A 92 9.37 4.15 -9.49
C LEU A 92 10.44 4.01 -10.56
N GLN A 93 10.62 5.05 -11.36
CA GLN A 93 11.71 5.12 -12.34
C GLN A 93 12.15 6.57 -12.53
N PHE A 94 13.46 6.81 -12.54
CA PHE A 94 13.99 8.13 -12.87
C PHE A 94 13.80 8.41 -14.36
N CYS A 95 13.22 9.58 -14.68
CA CYS A 95 13.00 10.00 -16.05
C CYS A 95 14.04 11.01 -16.49
N HIS A 96 14.98 10.58 -17.34
CA HIS A 96 16.04 11.46 -17.87
C HIS A 96 15.52 12.63 -18.73
N ARG A 97 14.28 12.57 -19.23
CA ARG A 97 13.69 13.65 -20.04
C ARG A 97 13.21 14.81 -19.17
N HIS A 98 12.64 14.50 -18.03
CA HIS A 98 12.07 15.47 -17.10
C HIS A 98 12.98 15.74 -15.89
N GLU A 99 14.06 14.96 -15.76
CA GLU A 99 15.02 15.00 -14.66
C GLU A 99 14.38 14.83 -13.28
N VAL A 100 13.35 13.99 -13.20
CA VAL A 100 12.59 13.70 -11.98
C VAL A 100 12.28 12.22 -11.84
N ASP A 101 12.04 11.79 -10.61
CA ASP A 101 11.47 10.49 -10.30
C ASP A 101 9.98 10.45 -10.66
N GLU A 102 9.60 9.50 -11.52
CA GLU A 102 8.22 9.26 -11.89
C GLU A 102 7.67 8.07 -11.10
N TRP A 103 6.45 8.22 -10.56
CA TRP A 103 5.74 7.18 -9.83
C TRP A 103 4.50 6.75 -10.61
N VAL A 104 4.28 5.46 -10.74
CA VAL A 104 3.03 4.90 -11.30
C VAL A 104 2.49 3.84 -10.36
N LEU A 105 1.17 3.88 -10.18
CA LEU A 105 0.45 2.85 -9.45
C LEU A 105 -0.22 1.90 -10.45
N LEU A 106 0.05 0.61 -10.33
CA LEU A 106 -0.55 -0.44 -11.15
C LEU A 106 -1.52 -1.21 -10.28
N LEU A 107 -2.76 -1.39 -10.75
CA LEU A 107 -3.87 -1.96 -10.00
C LEU A 107 -4.32 -3.24 -10.69
N ALA A 108 -4.54 -4.30 -9.93
CA ALA A 108 -5.02 -5.57 -10.47
C ALA A 108 -6.14 -6.18 -9.63
N GLY A 109 -6.87 -7.08 -10.28
CA GLY A 109 -7.88 -7.91 -9.64
C GLY A 109 -9.16 -7.16 -9.25
N GLU A 110 -9.96 -7.84 -8.44
CA GLU A 110 -11.19 -7.31 -7.86
C GLU A 110 -10.93 -6.65 -6.50
N SER A 111 -11.91 -5.88 -6.03
CA SER A 111 -11.77 -5.25 -4.72
C SER A 111 -11.78 -6.26 -3.58
N LEU A 112 -10.84 -6.09 -2.65
CA LEU A 112 -10.60 -6.97 -1.51
C LEU A 112 -11.39 -6.55 -0.26
N ASP A 113 -12.08 -5.40 -0.29
CA ASP A 113 -12.72 -4.74 0.85
C ASP A 113 -13.94 -5.48 1.44
N ARG A 114 -14.34 -6.62 0.85
CA ARG A 114 -15.53 -7.40 1.22
C ARG A 114 -15.28 -8.91 1.25
N ARG A 115 -14.01 -9.33 1.23
CA ARG A 115 -13.69 -10.75 1.29
C ARG A 115 -13.98 -11.32 2.68
N PRO A 116 -14.37 -12.60 2.80
CA PRO A 116 -14.72 -13.22 4.08
C PRO A 116 -13.58 -13.19 5.12
N ASP A 117 -12.32 -13.07 4.67
CA ASP A 117 -11.13 -13.02 5.51
C ASP A 117 -10.75 -11.60 5.99
N GLU A 118 -11.50 -10.56 5.65
CA GLU A 118 -11.25 -9.15 6.06
C GLU A 118 -11.02 -9.05 7.58
N VAL A 119 -11.88 -9.68 8.38
CA VAL A 119 -11.82 -9.62 9.85
C VAL A 119 -10.50 -10.17 10.39
N GLU A 120 -9.93 -11.19 9.77
CA GLU A 120 -8.67 -11.78 10.23
C GLU A 120 -7.49 -10.86 9.92
N HIS A 121 -7.49 -10.19 8.77
CA HIS A 121 -6.49 -9.15 8.46
C HIS A 121 -6.58 -7.96 9.41
N LEU A 122 -7.79 -7.54 9.81
CA LEU A 122 -7.97 -6.46 10.78
C LEU A 122 -7.46 -6.87 12.18
N LYS A 123 -7.67 -8.11 12.62
CA LYS A 123 -7.06 -8.63 13.85
C LYS A 123 -5.54 -8.58 13.80
N ARG A 124 -4.96 -9.05 12.69
CA ARG A 124 -3.52 -9.03 12.46
C ARG A 124 -2.98 -7.62 12.45
N PHE A 125 -3.70 -6.66 11.85
CA PHE A 125 -3.36 -5.24 11.91
C PHE A 125 -3.26 -4.74 13.35
N VAL A 126 -4.32 -4.93 14.15
CA VAL A 126 -4.34 -4.50 15.56
C VAL A 126 -3.21 -5.14 16.34
N GLN A 127 -2.95 -6.44 16.12
CA GLN A 127 -1.84 -7.12 16.75
C GLN A 127 -0.50 -6.52 16.34
N GLY A 128 -0.23 -6.35 15.04
CA GLY A 128 1.01 -5.78 14.54
C GLY A 128 1.32 -4.38 15.12
N VAL A 129 0.29 -3.54 15.26
CA VAL A 129 0.39 -2.22 15.91
C VAL A 129 0.70 -2.34 17.40
N LYS A 130 0.09 -3.29 18.12
CA LYS A 130 0.40 -3.52 19.55
C LYS A 130 1.84 -3.97 19.76
N GLU A 131 2.35 -4.85 18.90
CA GLU A 131 3.70 -5.40 19.03
C GLU A 131 4.80 -4.40 18.62
N ASN A 132 4.48 -3.48 17.71
CA ASN A 132 5.41 -2.53 17.09
C ASN A 132 4.90 -1.08 17.19
N ASN A 133 4.36 -0.70 18.35
CA ASN A 133 3.72 0.60 18.59
C ASN A 133 4.60 1.85 18.38
N TRP A 134 5.91 1.65 18.28
CA TRP A 134 6.93 2.69 18.04
C TRP A 134 7.29 2.83 16.56
N SER A 135 6.87 1.91 15.69
CA SER A 135 7.23 1.92 14.28
C SER A 135 6.15 2.61 13.45
N ALA A 136 6.58 3.48 12.52
CA ALA A 136 5.71 4.01 11.47
C ALA A 136 5.60 3.05 10.26
N HIS A 137 6.31 1.91 10.29
CA HIS A 137 6.29 0.91 9.23
C HIS A 137 5.49 -0.32 9.66
N TRP A 138 4.86 -0.97 8.69
CA TRP A 138 4.14 -2.21 8.94
C TRP A 138 5.11 -3.36 9.23
N HIS A 139 4.82 -4.10 10.30
CA HIS A 139 5.50 -5.35 10.65
C HIS A 139 4.43 -6.42 10.88
N PRO A 140 4.52 -7.59 10.21
CA PRO A 140 3.62 -8.70 10.49
C PRO A 140 3.66 -9.09 11.96
N PRO A 141 2.51 -9.46 12.56
CA PRO A 141 2.47 -9.85 13.97
C PRO A 141 3.29 -11.12 14.20
N THR A 142 4.05 -11.14 15.29
CA THR A 142 4.82 -12.29 15.80
C THR A 142 4.05 -13.11 16.84
N GLY A 143 2.99 -12.53 17.42
CA GLY A 143 2.17 -13.10 18.49
C GLY A 143 2.62 -12.71 19.91
N TYR A 144 3.55 -11.76 20.07
CA TYR A 144 4.14 -11.34 21.35
C TYR A 144 4.13 -9.84 21.52
N ILE A 145 3.68 -9.34 22.67
CA ILE A 145 3.70 -7.90 22.97
C ILE A 145 5.13 -7.45 23.29
N THR A 146 5.51 -6.26 22.79
CA THR A 146 6.78 -5.61 23.13
C THR A 146 6.53 -4.53 24.17
N ASP A 147 6.94 -4.78 25.42
CA ASP A 147 6.96 -3.75 26.44
C ASP A 147 8.23 -2.91 26.34
N HIS A 148 8.20 -1.70 26.89
CA HIS A 148 9.36 -0.83 26.90
C HIS A 148 9.76 -0.50 28.34
N VAL A 149 11.00 -0.82 28.70
CA VAL A 149 11.58 -0.45 29.99
C VAL A 149 12.78 0.45 29.71
N ASN A 150 12.75 1.69 30.21
CA ASN A 150 13.78 2.71 29.97
C ASN A 150 14.06 2.96 28.47
N GLY A 151 13.00 2.98 27.65
CA GLY A 151 13.12 3.19 26.20
C GLY A 151 13.70 2.02 25.41
N ARG A 152 13.95 0.86 26.05
CA ARG A 152 14.40 -0.36 25.37
C ARG A 152 13.27 -1.37 25.25
N PRO A 153 13.11 -2.03 24.08
CA PRO A 153 12.11 -3.07 23.90
C PRO A 153 12.47 -4.31 24.72
N VAL A 154 11.50 -4.82 25.48
CA VAL A 154 11.53 -6.06 26.24
C VAL A 154 10.36 -6.90 25.75
N LYS A 155 10.64 -8.06 25.14
CA LYS A 155 9.58 -8.97 24.68
C LYS A 155 8.86 -9.57 25.88
N THR A 156 7.57 -9.29 26.04
CA THR A 156 6.73 -10.00 27.01
C THR A 156 6.18 -11.29 26.40
N ARG A 157 6.09 -12.35 27.22
CA ARG A 157 5.62 -13.68 26.79
C ARG A 157 4.10 -13.75 26.62
N GLN A 158 3.39 -12.63 26.73
CA GLN A 158 1.94 -12.60 26.70
C GLN A 158 1.48 -12.59 25.24
N ARG A 159 0.77 -13.65 24.84
CA ARG A 159 0.04 -13.68 23.58
C ARG A 159 -1.20 -12.79 23.72
N SER A 160 -1.40 -11.89 22.77
CA SER A 160 -2.74 -11.38 22.43
C SER A 160 -3.11 -12.01 21.09
N LEU A 161 -4.29 -12.57 20.86
CA LEU A 161 -5.67 -12.11 21.13
C LEU A 161 -6.63 -13.31 21.39
N PRO A 162 -7.89 -13.07 21.81
CA PRO A 162 -8.95 -12.94 20.80
C PRO A 162 -9.63 -11.56 20.90
N LEU A 163 -10.31 -11.15 19.81
CA LEU A 163 -10.93 -9.82 19.64
C LEU A 163 -11.75 -9.36 20.85
#